data_AF-A0ABD3TRD1-F1
#
_entry.id   AF-A0ABD3TRD1-F1
#
_cell.length_a   1.000
_cell.length_b   1.000
_cell.length_c   1.000
_cell.angle_alpha   90.00
_cell.angle_beta   90.00
_cell.angle_gamma   90.00
#
_symmetry.space_group_name_H-M   'P 1'
#
loop_
_entity.id
_entity.type
_entity.pdbx_description
1 polymer ?
#
loop_
_entity_poly.entity_id
_entity_poly.type
_entity_poly.pdbx_seq_one_letter_code
_entity_poly.pdbx_strand_id
1 'polypeptide(L)'
;MNLSFLILTDNIEEVINYLPGVESLSTMDLMPYLKESGLSTIEHKVVIKAFDEVKKADFILHNTLYELESKTLSALTKIQPNYAIGPINFSRHITNTVTKSLRSESDCTNWLNSKPPGSVLYVSFGSFIQTSKHVIEEIAYGLLLSEIGVNLCDGKSIDRKEVAENIGSLMSGVNSEGLRKEPKKVQGILHNAMEVGGSFEKNFNQFVEDLKDKL
;
A
#
# COMPACT_ATOMS: atom_id res chain seq x y z
N MET A 1 -0.72 -18.22 14.26
CA MET A 1 -1.95 -18.05 13.43
C MET A 1 -1.99 -19.17 12.40
N ASN A 2 -3.04 -19.99 12.38
CA ASN A 2 -3.14 -21.14 11.48
C ASN A 2 -3.67 -20.69 10.11
N LEU A 3 -2.92 -20.93 9.03
CA LEU A 3 -3.29 -20.53 7.66
C LEU A 3 -4.44 -21.37 7.09
N SER A 4 -4.80 -22.46 7.75
CA SER A 4 -5.91 -23.34 7.35
C SER A 4 -7.27 -22.64 7.32
N PHE A 5 -7.40 -21.44 7.89
CA PHE A 5 -8.63 -20.63 7.88
C PHE A 5 -8.72 -19.64 6.70
N LEU A 6 -7.65 -19.46 5.91
CA LEU A 6 -7.62 -18.54 4.77
C LEU A 6 -7.76 -19.25 3.42
N ILE A 7 -7.89 -20.57 3.41
CA ILE A 7 -8.23 -21.32 2.20
C ILE A 7 -9.74 -21.24 2.05
N LEU A 8 -10.22 -20.16 1.44
CA LEU A 8 -11.62 -19.99 1.10
C LEU A 8 -11.94 -20.95 -0.05
N THR A 9 -12.65 -22.01 0.29
CA THR A 9 -13.24 -22.90 -0.70
C THR A 9 -14.51 -22.23 -1.23
N ASP A 10 -14.51 -21.95 -2.53
CA ASP A 10 -15.60 -21.37 -3.32
C ASP A 10 -15.71 -19.84 -3.22
N ASN A 11 -15.96 -19.19 -4.36
CA ASN A 11 -16.09 -17.73 -4.56
C ASN A 11 -17.32 -17.13 -3.86
N ILE A 12 -17.55 -17.47 -2.59
CA ILE A 12 -18.60 -16.91 -1.76
C ILE A 12 -18.05 -15.65 -1.11
N GLU A 13 -18.74 -14.53 -1.33
CA GLU A 13 -18.43 -13.29 -0.63
C GLU A 13 -18.77 -13.48 0.86
N GLU A 14 -17.75 -13.43 1.70
CA GLU A 14 -17.89 -13.54 3.16
C GLU A 14 -17.24 -12.33 3.83
N VAL A 15 -17.75 -11.98 5.00
CA VAL A 15 -17.20 -10.90 5.82
C VAL A 15 -16.29 -11.49 6.89
N ILE A 16 -15.01 -11.15 6.84
CA ILE A 16 -14.01 -11.50 7.85
C ILE A 16 -14.01 -10.38 8.90
N ASN A 17 -14.52 -10.68 10.09
CA ASN A 17 -14.60 -9.74 11.22
C ASN A 17 -13.96 -10.28 12.52
N TYR A 18 -13.27 -11.42 12.42
CA TYR A 18 -12.71 -12.15 13.56
C TYR A 18 -11.19 -11.96 13.72
N LEU A 19 -10.56 -11.12 12.90
CA LEU A 19 -9.12 -10.82 12.98
C LEU A 19 -8.86 -9.73 14.03
N PRO A 20 -8.11 -10.01 15.10
CA PRO A 20 -7.85 -9.01 16.14
C PRO A 20 -7.09 -7.81 15.60
N GLY A 21 -7.61 -6.60 15.84
CA GLY A 21 -6.96 -5.37 15.44
C GLY A 21 -7.06 -5.02 13.95
N VAL A 22 -7.87 -5.75 13.18
CA VAL A 22 -8.17 -5.48 11.77
C VAL A 22 -9.67 -5.16 11.65
N GLU A 23 -10.03 -4.16 10.84
CA GLU A 23 -11.43 -3.86 10.55
C GLU A 23 -12.06 -4.96 9.69
N SER A 24 -13.40 -5.06 9.70
CA SER A 24 -14.09 -6.05 8.89
C SER A 24 -13.74 -5.89 7.42
N LEU A 25 -13.35 -6.98 6.76
CA LEU A 25 -13.01 -6.99 5.33
C LEU A 25 -13.83 -8.05 4.58
N SER A 26 -14.07 -7.82 3.29
CA SER A 26 -14.67 -8.84 2.43
C SER A 26 -13.60 -9.82 1.98
N THR A 27 -13.98 -11.09 1.77
CA THR A 27 -13.14 -12.05 1.03
C THR A 27 -12.82 -11.55 -0.37
N MET A 28 -13.61 -10.62 -0.92
CA MET A 28 -13.36 -9.94 -2.18
C MET A 28 -12.22 -8.92 -2.11
N ASP A 29 -11.83 -8.45 -0.92
CA ASP A 29 -10.71 -7.52 -0.73
C ASP A 29 -9.36 -8.24 -0.57
N LEU A 30 -9.38 -9.55 -0.39
CA LEU A 30 -8.15 -10.35 -0.28
C LEU A 30 -7.35 -10.31 -1.58
N MET A 31 -6.04 -10.49 -1.47
CA MET A 31 -5.18 -10.56 -2.65
C MET A 31 -5.55 -11.82 -3.48
N PRO A 32 -5.48 -11.77 -4.82
CA PRO A 32 -5.92 -12.90 -5.66
C PRO A 32 -5.27 -14.24 -5.30
N TYR A 33 -3.98 -14.21 -4.95
CA TYR A 33 -3.23 -15.40 -4.52
C TYR A 33 -3.60 -15.89 -3.10
N LEU A 34 -4.51 -15.24 -2.38
CA LEU A 34 -5.09 -15.76 -1.14
C LEU A 34 -6.48 -16.37 -1.36
N LYS A 35 -7.09 -16.15 -2.54
CA LYS A 35 -8.44 -16.64 -2.86
C LYS A 35 -8.45 -17.95 -3.64
N GLU A 36 -7.37 -18.29 -4.33
CA GLU A 36 -7.32 -19.53 -5.11
C GLU A 36 -7.26 -20.75 -4.18
N SER A 37 -8.31 -21.55 -4.19
CA SER A 37 -8.36 -22.90 -3.62
C SER A 37 -7.55 -23.88 -4.48
N GLY A 38 -6.25 -23.60 -4.64
CA GLY A 38 -5.37 -24.40 -5.47
C GLY A 38 -3.91 -24.14 -5.17
N LEU A 39 -3.21 -25.17 -4.67
CA LEU A 39 -1.75 -25.21 -4.54
C LEU A 39 -1.02 -25.21 -5.92
N SER A 40 -1.62 -24.67 -6.98
CA SER A 40 -1.18 -24.89 -8.37
C SER A 40 -0.15 -23.87 -8.85
N THR A 41 -0.19 -22.62 -8.39
CA THR A 41 0.76 -21.57 -8.81
C THR A 41 2.03 -21.54 -7.95
N ILE A 42 3.15 -21.08 -8.53
CA ILE A 42 4.42 -20.97 -7.81
C ILE A 42 4.31 -19.87 -6.75
N GLU A 43 3.62 -18.79 -7.09
CA GLU A 43 3.33 -17.64 -6.26
C GLU A 43 2.62 -18.06 -4.97
N HIS A 44 1.56 -18.85 -5.06
CA HIS A 44 0.82 -19.36 -3.91
C HIS A 44 1.71 -20.19 -2.97
N LYS A 45 2.55 -21.08 -3.53
CA LYS A 45 3.50 -21.89 -2.74
C LYS A 45 4.54 -21.02 -2.02
N VAL A 46 5.06 -20.00 -2.70
CA VAL A 46 6.02 -19.06 -2.11
C VAL A 46 5.38 -18.29 -0.96
N VAL A 47 4.15 -17.79 -1.14
CA VAL A 47 3.40 -17.05 -0.12
C VAL A 47 3.11 -17.91 1.11
N ILE A 48 2.60 -19.13 0.93
CA ILE A 48 2.34 -20.05 2.06
C ILE A 48 3.64 -20.33 2.83
N LYS A 49 4.72 -20.67 2.10
CA LYS A 49 6.01 -20.94 2.73
C LYS A 49 6.53 -19.72 3.49
N ALA A 50 6.39 -18.52 2.93
CA ALA A 50 6.78 -17.29 3.61
C ALA A 50 6.02 -17.11 4.94
N PHE A 51 4.70 -17.34 4.96
CA PHE A 51 3.93 -17.27 6.21
C PHE A 51 4.33 -18.34 7.24
N ASP A 52 4.73 -19.54 6.80
CA ASP A 52 5.22 -20.58 7.70
C ASP A 52 6.60 -20.25 8.28
N GLU A 53 7.49 -19.64 7.49
CA GLU A 53 8.80 -19.18 7.99
C GLU A 53 8.66 -17.96 8.92
N VAL A 54 7.73 -17.04 8.65
CA VAL A 54 7.48 -15.87 9.51
C VAL A 54 7.12 -16.28 10.95
N LYS A 55 6.42 -17.41 11.14
CA LYS A 55 6.09 -17.94 12.49
C LYS A 55 7.31 -18.36 13.30
N LYS A 56 8.45 -18.58 12.63
CA LYS A 56 9.73 -18.97 13.26
C LYS A 56 10.66 -17.76 13.44
N ALA A 57 10.28 -16.59 12.93
CA ALA A 57 11.09 -15.40 13.03
C ALA A 57 11.16 -14.92 14.48
N ASP A 58 12.35 -14.49 14.88
CA ASP A 58 12.59 -13.96 16.22
C ASP A 58 11.95 -12.58 16.42
N PHE A 59 11.96 -11.79 15.35
CA PHE A 59 11.43 -10.44 15.29
C PHE A 59 10.79 -10.20 13.93
N ILE A 60 9.71 -9.42 13.89
CA ILE A 60 9.09 -8.96 12.64
C ILE A 60 9.20 -7.45 12.52
N LEU A 61 9.74 -7.02 11.38
CA LEU A 61 9.91 -5.61 11.08
C LEU A 61 8.84 -5.16 10.08
N HIS A 62 8.00 -4.24 10.48
CA HIS A 62 6.94 -3.67 9.66
C HIS A 62 7.39 -2.33 9.09
N ASN A 63 7.33 -2.18 7.77
CA ASN A 63 7.53 -0.90 7.10
C ASN A 63 6.25 -0.03 7.20
N THR A 64 5.87 0.30 8.42
CA THR A 64 4.70 1.10 8.76
C THR A 64 5.01 1.99 9.97
N LEU A 65 4.07 2.87 10.32
CA LEU A 65 4.12 3.65 11.56
C LEU A 65 3.18 3.04 12.59
N TYR A 66 3.59 3.07 13.85
CA TYR A 66 2.75 2.55 14.94
C TYR A 66 1.41 3.29 15.01
N GLU A 67 1.41 4.60 14.80
CA GLU A 67 0.23 5.46 14.84
C GLU A 67 -0.80 5.11 13.76
N LEU A 68 -0.35 4.57 12.62
CA LEU A 68 -1.24 4.21 11.52
C LEU A 68 -1.95 2.87 11.76
N GLU A 69 -1.26 1.91 12.39
CA GLU A 69 -1.74 0.53 12.50
C GLU A 69 -1.69 0.00 13.95
N SER A 70 -1.81 0.91 14.93
CA SER A 70 -1.62 0.62 16.37
C SER A 70 -2.42 -0.58 16.88
N LYS A 71 -3.68 -0.72 16.46
CA LYS A 71 -4.56 -1.84 16.85
C LYS A 71 -4.01 -3.18 16.33
N THR A 72 -3.60 -3.22 15.07
CA THR A 72 -3.05 -4.42 14.42
C THR A 72 -1.72 -4.81 15.04
N LEU A 73 -0.81 -3.84 15.21
CA LEU A 73 0.51 -4.07 15.81
C LEU A 73 0.38 -4.55 17.26
N SER A 74 -0.49 -3.92 18.06
CA SER A 74 -0.76 -4.34 19.44
C SER A 74 -1.32 -5.76 19.54
N ALA A 75 -2.12 -6.18 18.56
CA ALA A 75 -2.60 -7.55 18.48
C ALA A 75 -1.47 -8.54 18.11
N LEU A 76 -0.60 -8.16 17.16
CA LEU A 76 0.55 -8.97 16.75
C LEU A 76 1.59 -9.13 17.86
N THR A 77 1.81 -8.12 18.70
CA THR A 77 2.78 -8.17 19.81
C THR A 77 2.44 -9.26 20.83
N LYS A 78 1.17 -9.63 20.95
CA LYS A 78 0.72 -10.75 21.81
C LYS A 78 1.07 -12.12 21.23
N ILE A 79 1.42 -12.18 19.95
CA ILE A 79 1.74 -13.41 19.23
C ILE A 79 3.26 -13.54 19.10
N GLN A 80 3.94 -12.48 18.65
CA GLN A 80 5.39 -12.47 18.46
C GLN A 80 5.96 -11.05 18.51
N PRO A 81 7.25 -10.89 18.88
CA PRO A 81 7.93 -9.59 18.86
C PRO A 81 7.88 -8.95 17.47
N ASN A 82 7.36 -7.73 17.40
CA ASN A 82 7.26 -6.99 16.14
C ASN A 82 7.43 -5.49 16.37
N TYR A 83 7.98 -4.80 15.37
CA TYR A 83 8.34 -3.39 15.44
C TYR A 83 7.92 -2.67 14.18
N ALA A 84 7.21 -1.55 14.34
CA ALA A 84 6.94 -0.62 13.26
C ALA A 84 8.16 0.30 13.08
N ILE A 85 8.93 0.03 12.02
CA ILE A 85 10.19 0.72 11.68
C ILE A 85 10.07 1.46 10.35
N GLY A 86 8.84 1.84 9.96
CA GLY A 86 8.56 2.57 8.73
C GLY A 86 8.27 4.05 8.96
N PRO A 87 8.14 4.82 7.86
CA PRO A 87 8.46 4.41 6.51
C PRO A 87 9.97 4.41 6.29
N ILE A 88 10.50 3.28 5.83
CA ILE A 88 11.88 3.14 5.39
C ILE A 88 12.01 3.94 4.10
N ASN A 89 12.46 5.18 4.24
CA ASN A 89 12.62 6.08 3.11
C ASN A 89 13.93 5.75 2.37
N PHE A 90 13.84 4.92 1.33
CA PHE A 90 14.97 4.58 0.46
C PHE A 90 15.48 5.74 -0.40
N SER A 91 14.96 6.98 -0.30
CA SER A 91 15.36 8.10 -1.19
C SER A 91 16.20 9.19 -0.53
N ARG A 92 16.15 9.39 0.79
CA ARG A 92 16.79 10.56 1.43
C ARG A 92 18.32 10.50 1.53
N HIS A 93 18.93 9.31 1.41
CA HIS A 93 20.38 9.13 1.61
C HIS A 93 21.09 8.36 0.49
N ILE A 94 20.41 8.03 -0.60
CA ILE A 94 21.06 7.39 -1.75
C ILE A 94 21.54 8.50 -2.70
N THR A 95 22.79 8.94 -2.52
CA THR A 95 23.51 9.84 -3.44
C THR A 95 23.86 9.17 -4.78
N ASN A 96 23.72 7.85 -4.86
CA ASN A 96 23.94 7.07 -6.07
C ASN A 96 22.60 6.63 -6.65
N THR A 97 22.05 7.41 -7.57
CA THR A 97 20.85 7.07 -8.35
C THR A 97 21.06 5.74 -9.07
N VAL A 98 20.74 4.63 -8.42
CA VAL A 98 20.63 3.33 -9.09
C VAL A 98 19.40 3.45 -9.99
N THR A 99 19.60 3.27 -11.29
CA THR A 99 18.53 3.28 -12.28
C THR A 99 17.51 2.22 -11.87
N LYS A 100 16.35 2.64 -11.35
CA LYS A 100 15.29 1.72 -10.86
C LYS A 100 14.44 1.16 -12.02
N SER A 101 14.76 1.57 -13.24
CA SER A 101 14.05 1.23 -14.47
C SER A 101 15.05 0.94 -15.59
N LEU A 102 14.76 -0.06 -16.41
CA LEU A 102 15.49 -0.35 -17.66
C LEU A 102 15.08 0.60 -18.81
N ARG A 103 14.14 1.53 -18.58
CA ARG A 103 13.65 2.51 -19.56
C ARG A 103 14.30 3.87 -19.34
N SER A 104 14.42 4.67 -20.41
CA SER A 104 14.89 6.05 -20.27
C SER A 104 13.95 6.82 -19.36
N GLU A 105 14.45 7.28 -18.22
CA GLU A 105 13.72 8.18 -17.35
C GLU A 105 13.61 9.54 -18.07
N SER A 106 12.38 10.03 -18.22
CA SER A 106 12.15 11.41 -18.67
C SER A 106 12.01 12.27 -17.43
N ASP A 107 12.91 13.24 -17.27
CA ASP A 107 12.80 14.19 -16.17
C ASP A 107 11.67 15.18 -16.47
N CYS A 108 10.55 15.02 -15.75
CA CYS A 108 9.38 15.89 -15.87
C CYS A 108 9.37 17.04 -14.84
N THR A 109 10.45 17.21 -14.05
CA THR A 109 10.51 18.20 -12.95
C THR A 109 10.23 19.62 -13.43
N ASN A 110 10.83 20.03 -14.55
CA ASN A 110 10.59 21.36 -15.13
C ASN A 110 9.14 21.55 -15.57
N TRP A 111 8.52 20.51 -16.14
CA TRP A 111 7.11 20.56 -16.52
C TRP A 111 6.21 20.62 -15.29
N LEU A 112 6.47 19.81 -14.25
CA LEU A 112 5.72 19.84 -12.98
C LEU A 112 5.78 21.22 -12.32
N ASN A 113 6.98 21.81 -12.23
CA ASN A 113 7.20 23.13 -11.63
C ASN A 113 6.50 24.26 -12.40
N SER A 114 6.17 24.06 -13.68
CA SER A 114 5.42 25.03 -14.48
C SER A 114 3.90 25.02 -14.22
N LYS A 115 3.38 24.06 -13.46
CA LYS A 115 1.93 23.90 -13.21
C LYS A 115 1.51 24.49 -11.86
N PRO A 116 0.26 24.97 -11.73
CA PRO A 116 -0.26 25.41 -10.44
C PRO A 116 -0.22 24.30 -9.37
N PRO A 117 -0.01 24.62 -8.08
CA PRO A 117 -0.05 23.63 -7.01
C PRO A 117 -1.35 22.83 -6.97
N GLY A 118 -1.25 21.51 -6.85
CA GLY A 118 -2.41 20.61 -6.74
C GLY A 118 -3.27 20.52 -8.01
N SER A 119 -2.74 20.93 -9.17
CA SER A 119 -3.42 20.84 -10.48
C SER A 119 -3.02 19.62 -11.32
N VAL A 120 -1.92 18.95 -10.97
CA VAL A 120 -1.44 17.76 -11.69
C VAL A 120 -1.90 16.51 -10.96
N LEU A 121 -2.43 15.54 -11.71
CA LEU A 121 -2.65 14.20 -11.19
C LEU A 121 -1.62 13.22 -11.73
N TYR A 122 -1.03 12.47 -10.79
CA TYR A 122 -0.11 11.38 -11.07
C TYR A 122 -0.87 10.05 -11.18
N VAL A 123 -0.74 9.37 -12.32
CA VAL A 123 -1.33 8.05 -12.58
C VAL A 123 -0.21 7.02 -12.68
N SER A 124 -0.26 5.96 -11.87
CA SER A 124 0.70 4.86 -11.90
C SER A 124 0.10 3.58 -11.33
N PHE A 125 0.46 2.45 -11.94
CA PHE A 125 0.08 1.10 -11.49
C PHE A 125 1.22 0.40 -10.73
N GLY A 126 2.31 1.12 -10.47
CA GLY A 126 3.55 0.53 -9.99
C GLY A 126 4.29 -0.25 -11.08
N SER A 127 5.33 -0.97 -10.68
CA SER A 127 6.24 -1.69 -11.59
C SER A 127 5.80 -3.12 -11.92
N PHE A 128 4.93 -3.70 -11.10
CA PHE A 128 4.61 -5.14 -11.16
C PHE A 128 3.30 -5.44 -11.89
N ILE A 129 2.35 -4.52 -11.90
CA ILE A 129 1.02 -4.76 -12.45
C ILE A 129 1.06 -4.76 -13.98
N GLN A 130 0.60 -5.86 -14.58
CA GLN A 130 0.29 -5.94 -15.99
C GLN A 130 -1.23 -5.75 -16.16
N THR A 131 -1.63 -4.79 -16.97
CA THR A 131 -3.04 -4.51 -17.27
C THR A 131 -3.33 -4.68 -18.76
N SER A 132 -4.60 -4.87 -19.12
CA SER A 132 -4.98 -5.08 -20.51
C SER A 132 -4.92 -3.78 -21.31
N LYS A 133 -4.70 -3.88 -22.63
CA LYS A 133 -4.72 -2.72 -23.53
C LYS A 133 -6.04 -1.96 -23.44
N HIS A 134 -7.15 -2.69 -23.35
CA HIS A 134 -8.48 -2.10 -23.25
C HIS A 134 -8.63 -1.22 -22.02
N VAL A 135 -8.16 -1.68 -20.86
CA VAL A 135 -8.16 -0.88 -19.62
C VAL A 135 -7.36 0.41 -19.83
N ILE A 136 -6.14 0.31 -20.39
CA ILE A 136 -5.30 1.49 -20.70
C ILE A 136 -6.03 2.48 -21.63
N GLU A 137 -6.76 1.98 -22.64
CA GLU A 137 -7.53 2.81 -23.55
C GLU A 137 -8.65 3.56 -22.82
N GLU A 138 -9.45 2.89 -21.98
CA GLU A 138 -10.52 3.54 -21.22
C GLU A 138 -10.00 4.60 -20.26
N ILE A 139 -8.84 4.35 -19.64
CA ILE A 139 -8.17 5.33 -18.79
C ILE A 139 -7.69 6.52 -19.60
N ALA A 140 -7.04 6.29 -20.74
CA ALA A 140 -6.56 7.36 -21.63
C ALA A 140 -7.73 8.22 -22.15
N TYR A 141 -8.85 7.59 -22.51
CA TYR A 141 -10.05 8.32 -22.91
C TYR A 141 -10.69 9.08 -21.76
N GLY A 142 -10.79 8.48 -20.56
CA GLY A 142 -11.30 9.16 -19.38
C GLY A 142 -10.45 10.38 -18.98
N LEU A 143 -9.13 10.25 -19.05
CA LEU A 143 -8.18 11.36 -18.86
C LEU A 143 -8.40 12.49 -19.86
N LEU A 144 -8.59 12.15 -21.14
CA LEU A 144 -8.85 13.13 -22.19
C LEU A 144 -10.19 13.87 -21.97
N LEU A 145 -11.21 13.14 -21.50
CA LEU A 145 -12.54 13.70 -21.26
C LEU A 145 -12.62 14.60 -20.02
N SER A 146 -11.76 14.39 -19.01
CA SER A 146 -11.80 15.14 -17.75
C SER A 146 -10.72 16.19 -17.56
N GLU A 147 -9.84 16.35 -18.53
CA GLU A 147 -8.69 17.26 -18.49
C GLU A 147 -7.67 17.02 -17.34
N ILE A 148 -7.90 16.10 -16.38
CA ILE A 148 -6.99 15.66 -15.27
C ILE A 148 -7.30 14.16 -14.94
N GLY A 149 -6.73 13.41 -13.96
CA GLY A 149 -6.79 11.90 -13.90
C GLY A 149 -7.18 11.11 -12.61
N VAL A 150 -7.26 9.75 -12.64
CA VAL A 150 -7.91 8.84 -11.61
C VAL A 150 -7.24 7.47 -11.32
N ASN A 151 -7.67 6.85 -10.20
CA ASN A 151 -7.31 5.55 -9.57
C ASN A 151 -8.05 4.30 -10.12
N LEU A 152 -7.39 3.13 -10.12
CA LEU A 152 -7.74 1.93 -10.89
C LEU A 152 -7.37 0.62 -10.19
N CYS A 153 -8.17 0.19 -9.22
CA CYS A 153 -8.05 -1.14 -8.64
C CYS A 153 -9.44 -1.61 -8.24
N ASP A 154 -10.21 -2.26 -9.14
CA ASP A 154 -11.44 -2.96 -8.71
C ASP A 154 -12.06 -3.99 -9.69
N GLY A 155 -11.30 -4.55 -10.64
CA GLY A 155 -11.71 -5.75 -11.41
C GLY A 155 -13.02 -5.70 -12.21
N LYS A 156 -13.80 -4.61 -12.12
CA LYS A 156 -15.00 -4.32 -12.90
C LYS A 156 -14.57 -3.75 -14.25
N SER A 157 -15.44 -3.88 -15.26
CA SER A 157 -15.26 -3.18 -16.54
C SER A 157 -15.14 -1.68 -16.25
N ILE A 158 -13.99 -1.10 -16.61
CA ILE A 158 -13.73 0.32 -16.41
C ILE A 158 -14.41 1.08 -17.55
N ASP A 159 -15.31 2.00 -17.22
CA ASP A 159 -15.94 2.90 -18.20
C ASP A 159 -15.25 4.26 -18.18
N ARG A 160 -14.90 4.78 -19.37
CA ARG A 160 -14.25 6.10 -19.50
C ARG A 160 -15.04 7.26 -18.88
N LYS A 161 -16.38 7.19 -18.83
CA LYS A 161 -17.19 8.24 -18.21
C LYS A 161 -17.10 8.19 -16.70
N GLU A 162 -17.14 6.98 -16.12
CA GLU A 162 -16.91 6.79 -14.69
C GLU A 162 -15.50 7.27 -14.29
N VAL A 163 -14.48 6.92 -15.07
CA VAL A 163 -13.13 7.46 -14.90
C VAL A 163 -13.19 8.98 -14.89
N ALA A 164 -13.82 9.57 -15.91
CA ALA A 164 -13.95 11.01 -16.05
C ALA A 164 -14.63 11.70 -14.84
N GLU A 165 -15.73 11.15 -14.36
CA GLU A 165 -16.47 11.67 -13.22
C GLU A 165 -15.67 11.61 -11.91
N ASN A 166 -14.99 10.48 -11.67
CA ASN A 166 -14.14 10.31 -10.50
C ASN A 166 -12.99 11.32 -10.48
N ILE A 167 -12.46 11.67 -11.65
CA ILE A 167 -11.41 12.69 -11.81
C ILE A 167 -11.96 14.03 -11.39
N GLY A 168 -13.07 14.43 -12.00
CA GLY A 168 -13.70 15.71 -11.75
C GLY A 168 -13.98 15.86 -10.26
N SER A 169 -14.51 14.80 -9.64
CA SER A 169 -14.78 14.74 -8.20
C SER A 169 -13.53 14.93 -7.34
N LEU A 170 -12.43 14.25 -7.66
CA LEU A 170 -11.17 14.32 -6.90
C LEU A 170 -10.44 15.66 -7.08
N MET A 171 -10.38 16.18 -8.31
CA MET A 171 -9.56 17.34 -8.65
C MET A 171 -10.28 18.67 -8.43
N SER A 172 -11.59 18.70 -8.67
CA SER A 172 -12.39 19.93 -8.68
C SER A 172 -13.76 19.81 -7.99
N GLY A 173 -14.14 18.62 -7.54
CA GLY A 173 -15.46 18.36 -6.97
C GLY A 173 -15.63 18.97 -5.58
N VAL A 174 -16.89 19.06 -5.14
CA VAL A 174 -17.28 19.63 -3.83
C VAL A 174 -16.59 18.92 -2.65
N ASN A 175 -16.26 17.63 -2.83
CA ASN A 175 -15.60 16.81 -1.80
C ASN A 175 -14.06 16.79 -1.91
N SER A 176 -13.48 17.40 -2.96
CA SER A 176 -12.04 17.35 -3.24
C SER A 176 -11.19 17.87 -2.07
N GLU A 177 -11.62 18.94 -1.41
CA GLU A 177 -10.93 19.46 -0.22
C GLU A 177 -10.95 18.47 0.94
N GLY A 178 -12.08 17.78 1.15
CA GLY A 178 -12.21 16.73 2.17
C GLY A 178 -11.26 15.57 1.90
N LEU A 179 -11.21 15.09 0.66
CA LEU A 179 -10.31 14.02 0.24
C LEU A 179 -8.83 14.42 0.41
N ARG A 180 -8.49 15.69 0.21
CA ARG A 180 -7.12 16.21 0.43
C ARG A 180 -6.75 16.40 1.90
N LYS A 181 -7.71 16.35 2.85
CA LYS A 181 -7.42 16.47 4.29
C LYS A 181 -6.81 15.20 4.86
N GLU A 182 -7.26 14.01 4.44
CA GLU A 182 -6.75 12.75 5.00
C GLU A 182 -5.24 12.53 4.71
N PRO A 183 -4.73 12.73 3.48
CA PRO A 183 -3.29 12.65 3.23
C PRO A 183 -2.47 13.65 4.05
N LYS A 184 -3.01 14.86 4.31
CA LYS A 184 -2.34 15.85 5.18
C LYS A 184 -2.27 15.40 6.63
N LYS A 185 -3.31 14.73 7.14
CA LYS A 185 -3.27 14.12 8.47
C LYS A 185 -2.21 13.03 8.54
N VAL A 186 -2.17 12.13 7.55
CA VAL A 186 -1.13 11.08 7.46
C VAL A 186 0.26 11.70 7.37
N GLN A 187 0.44 12.77 6.60
CA GLN A 187 1.70 13.51 6.53
C GLN A 187 2.10 14.11 7.88
N GLY A 188 1.15 14.65 8.65
CA GLY A 188 1.39 15.13 10.00
C GLY A 188 1.81 14.02 10.97
N ILE A 189 1.13 12.87 10.92
CA ILE A 189 1.50 11.68 11.70
C ILE A 189 2.94 11.25 11.37
N LEU A 190 3.25 11.19 10.08
CA LEU A 190 4.59 10.84 9.61
C LEU A 190 5.65 11.82 10.11
N HIS A 191 5.39 13.13 9.98
CA HIS A 191 6.32 14.15 10.45
C HIS A 191 6.63 13.96 11.94
N ASN A 192 5.59 13.87 12.76
CA ASN A 192 5.73 13.72 14.21
C ASN A 192 6.44 12.42 14.61
N ALA A 193 6.15 11.31 13.93
CA ALA A 193 6.80 10.03 14.20
C ALA A 193 8.29 10.03 13.87
N MET A 194 8.72 10.86 12.90
CA MET A 194 10.10 10.99 12.44
C MET A 194 10.90 12.11 13.14
N GLU A 195 10.27 12.91 14.00
CA GLU A 195 11.00 13.87 14.84
C GLU A 195 11.96 13.15 15.80
N VAL A 196 12.96 13.88 16.32
CA VAL A 196 13.91 13.33 17.29
C VAL A 196 13.17 12.85 18.53
N GLY A 197 13.36 11.58 18.91
CA GLY A 197 12.61 10.94 19.99
C GLY A 197 11.18 10.55 19.62
N GLY A 198 10.82 10.62 18.34
CA GLY A 198 9.56 10.13 17.77
C GLY A 198 9.44 8.60 17.85
N SER A 199 8.26 8.09 17.51
CA SER A 199 7.96 6.65 17.60
C SER A 199 8.81 5.79 16.68
N PHE A 200 9.22 6.31 15.51
CA PHE A 200 10.12 5.61 14.58
C PHE A 200 11.46 5.29 15.25
N GLU A 201 12.12 6.32 15.80
CA GLU A 201 13.43 6.18 16.45
C GLU A 201 13.33 5.28 17.68
N LYS A 202 12.28 5.45 18.50
CA LYS A 202 12.02 4.60 19.67
C LYS A 202 11.85 3.13 19.31
N ASN A 203 11.01 2.82 18.32
CA ASN A 203 10.76 1.44 17.90
C ASN A 203 12.01 0.81 17.29
N PHE A 204 12.76 1.56 16.48
CA PHE A 204 14.00 1.08 15.88
C PHE A 204 15.08 0.82 16.94
N ASN A 205 15.26 1.74 17.89
CA ASN A 205 16.21 1.56 18.99
C ASN A 205 15.82 0.37 19.88
N GLN A 206 14.53 0.21 20.19
CA GLN A 206 14.06 -0.95 20.96
C GLN A 206 14.36 -2.26 20.23
N PHE A 207 14.11 -2.33 18.91
CA PHE A 207 14.49 -3.48 18.11
C PHE A 207 16.00 -3.76 18.18
N VAL A 208 16.83 -2.73 18.07
CA VAL A 208 18.30 -2.88 18.14
C VAL A 208 18.75 -3.41 19.51
N GLU A 209 18.16 -2.94 20.60
CA GLU A 209 18.48 -3.46 21.94
C GLU A 209 18.03 -4.91 22.09
N ASP A 210 16.79 -5.23 21.71
CA ASP A 210 16.26 -6.60 21.81
C ASP A 210 17.05 -7.58 20.91
N LEU A 211 17.54 -7.10 19.76
CA LEU A 211 18.43 -7.86 18.89
C LEU A 211 19.78 -8.13 19.56
N LYS A 212 20.38 -7.13 20.22
CA LYS A 212 21.65 -7.31 20.94
C LYS A 212 21.52 -8.30 22.08
N ASP A 213 20.41 -8.26 22.83
CA ASP A 213 20.15 -9.19 23.94
C ASP A 213 20.02 -10.65 23.48
N LYS A 214 19.73 -10.85 22.19
CA LYS A 214 19.56 -12.18 21.59
C LYS A 214 20.84 -12.77 20.99
N LEU A 215 21.79 -11.93 20.59
CA LEU A 215 23.06 -12.32 19.96
C LEU A 215 24.10 -12.74 21.00
#